data_AF-A0A930TS37-F1
#
_entry.id   AF-A0A930TS37-F1
#
_cell.length_a   1.000
_cell.length_b   1.000
_cell.length_c   1.000
_cell.angle_alpha   90.00
_cell.angle_beta   90.00
_cell.angle_gamma   90.00
#
_symmetry.space_group_name_H-M   'P 1'
#
loop_
_entity.id
_entity.type
_entity.pdbx_description
1 polymer ?
#
loop_
_entity_poly.entity_id
_entity_poly.type
_entity_poly.pdbx_seq_one_letter_code
_entity_poly.pdbx_strand_id
1 'polypeptide(L)'
;MRDTTRERLQAELAELEAEISSIEGQGDYYLSAWVSKCKPSGKAQAYPRVQSRIAQFKGKKVLHIKQSESIVVYQERCDRGQRIGRLQKRAERIEAKLNASSNAAQALMGAQP
;
A
#
# COMPACT_ATOMS: atom_id res chain seq x y z
N MET A 1 23.22 -22.12 -15.78
CA MET A 1 22.07 -21.26 -16.14
C MET A 1 20.92 -21.39 -15.13
N ARG A 2 21.16 -21.29 -13.80
CA ARG A 2 20.10 -21.45 -12.78
C ARG A 2 19.78 -20.16 -11.98
N ASP A 3 20.61 -19.13 -12.08
CA ASP A 3 20.50 -17.92 -11.24
C ASP A 3 19.65 -16.78 -11.81
N THR A 4 19.41 -16.75 -13.13
CA THR A 4 18.77 -15.61 -13.79
C THR A 4 17.34 -15.33 -13.33
N THR A 5 16.59 -16.34 -12.89
CA THR A 5 15.20 -16.16 -12.43
C THR A 5 15.15 -15.57 -11.01
N ARG A 6 16.07 -15.99 -10.13
CA ARG A 6 16.14 -15.46 -8.77
C ARG A 6 16.66 -14.03 -8.77
N GLU A 7 17.70 -13.76 -9.55
CA GLU A 7 18.25 -12.40 -9.74
C GLU A 7 17.20 -11.44 -10.30
N ARG A 8 16.40 -11.88 -11.27
CA ARG A 8 15.28 -11.07 -11.80
C ARG A 8 14.21 -10.76 -10.75
N LEU A 9 13.83 -11.73 -9.92
CA LEU A 9 12.85 -11.52 -8.85
C LEU A 9 13.40 -10.58 -7.77
N GLN A 10 14.70 -10.66 -7.45
CA GLN A 10 15.36 -9.72 -6.54
C GLN A 10 15.41 -8.31 -7.12
N ALA A 11 15.72 -8.17 -8.41
CA ALA A 11 15.69 -6.88 -9.10
C ALA A 11 14.28 -6.27 -9.11
N GLU A 12 13.25 -7.07 -9.44
CA GLU A 12 11.86 -6.62 -9.41
C GLU A 12 11.42 -6.18 -8.01
N LEU A 13 11.86 -6.89 -6.96
CA LEU A 13 11.57 -6.50 -5.58
C LEU A 13 12.21 -5.15 -5.24
N ALA A 14 13.49 -4.96 -5.58
CA ALA A 14 14.21 -3.72 -5.35
C ALA A 14 13.59 -2.53 -6.10
N GLU A 15 13.10 -2.75 -7.33
CA GLU A 15 12.37 -1.73 -8.09
C GLU A 15 11.07 -1.32 -7.41
N LEU A 16 10.30 -2.29 -6.89
CA LEU A 16 9.05 -2.01 -6.18
C LEU A 16 9.29 -1.27 -4.85
N GLU A 17 10.33 -1.65 -4.11
CA GLU A 17 10.73 -0.97 -2.87
C GLU A 17 11.19 0.47 -3.14
N ALA A 18 11.96 0.69 -4.22
CA ALA A 18 12.36 2.03 -4.65
C ALA A 18 11.15 2.88 -5.05
N GLU A 19 10.17 2.30 -5.76
CA GLU A 19 8.93 3.01 -6.11
C GLU A 19 8.09 3.36 -4.88
N ILE A 20 7.97 2.43 -3.92
CA ILE A 20 7.28 2.69 -2.64
C ILE A 20 7.95 3.85 -1.92
N SER A 21 9.28 3.78 -1.74
CA SER A 21 10.05 4.84 -1.07
C SER A 21 9.91 6.19 -1.78
N SER A 22 9.90 6.19 -3.12
CA SER A 22 9.68 7.40 -3.92
C SER A 22 8.31 8.02 -3.64
N ILE A 23 7.24 7.21 -3.55
CA ILE A 23 5.88 7.71 -3.27
C ILE A 23 5.78 8.21 -1.82
N GLU A 24 6.40 7.52 -0.86
CA GLU A 24 6.45 7.97 0.54
C GLU A 24 7.19 9.32 0.67
N GLY A 25 8.20 9.55 -0.15
CA GLY A 25 8.91 10.83 -0.25
C GLY A 25 8.08 12.00 -0.80
N GLN A 26 6.91 11.74 -1.41
CA GLN A 26 6.02 12.80 -1.94
C GLN A 26 5.10 13.42 -0.87
N GLY A 27 5.14 12.92 0.37
CA GLY A 27 4.40 13.43 1.51
C GLY A 27 3.31 12.48 2.01
N ASP A 28 2.34 13.03 2.76
CA ASP A 28 1.32 12.24 3.44
C ASP A 28 0.57 11.28 2.51
N TYR A 29 0.22 10.12 3.05
CA TYR A 29 -0.62 9.12 2.40
C TYR A 29 -1.56 8.43 3.38
N TYR A 30 -2.69 7.90 2.88
CA TYR A 30 -3.67 7.17 3.68
C TYR A 30 -3.93 5.78 3.09
N LEU A 31 -3.48 4.72 3.76
CA LEU A 31 -3.70 3.35 3.30
C LEU A 31 -5.18 2.97 3.42
N SER A 32 -5.74 2.22 2.48
CA SER A 32 -7.12 1.69 2.61
C SER A 32 -8.20 2.76 2.90
N ALA A 33 -7.99 3.98 2.39
CA ALA A 33 -8.89 5.12 2.59
C ALA A 33 -9.47 5.64 1.26
N TRP A 34 -10.61 6.33 1.34
CA TRP A 34 -11.30 6.96 0.22
C TRP A 34 -12.06 8.21 0.65
N VAL A 35 -12.18 9.19 -0.25
CA VAL A 35 -13.05 10.37 -0.05
C VAL A 35 -14.49 9.98 -0.36
N SER A 36 -15.41 10.35 0.54
CA SER A 36 -16.85 10.14 0.37
C SER A 36 -17.60 11.44 0.62
N LYS A 37 -18.71 11.64 -0.10
CA LYS A 37 -19.67 12.71 0.19
C LYS A 37 -20.47 12.32 1.44
N CYS A 38 -20.67 13.22 2.39
CA CYS A 38 -21.65 13.01 3.45
C CYS A 38 -23.06 12.94 2.84
N LYS A 39 -23.86 11.95 3.26
CA LYS A 39 -25.31 12.04 3.10
C LYS A 39 -25.79 13.14 4.05
N PRO A 40 -26.59 14.11 3.60
CA PRO A 40 -27.20 15.07 4.51
C PRO A 40 -28.16 14.32 5.45
N SER A 41 -27.86 14.29 6.75
CA SER A 41 -28.79 13.80 7.77
C SER A 41 -28.84 14.81 8.91
N GLY A 42 -29.97 15.52 9.04
CA GLY A 42 -30.20 16.56 10.06
C GLY A 42 -29.49 17.89 9.78
N LYS A 43 -29.25 18.70 10.83
CA LYS A 43 -28.54 19.99 10.78
C LYS A 43 -27.03 19.87 10.49
N ALA A 44 -26.52 18.65 10.30
CA ALA A 44 -25.11 18.41 10.02
C ALA A 44 -24.81 18.80 8.57
N GLN A 45 -24.06 19.88 8.43
CA GLN A 45 -23.63 20.44 7.15
C GLN A 45 -22.91 19.36 6.32
N ALA A 46 -23.32 19.20 5.06
CA ALA A 46 -22.87 18.13 4.19
C ALA A 46 -21.42 18.35 3.74
N TYR A 47 -20.47 17.93 4.58
CA TYR A 47 -19.04 18.02 4.24
C TYR A 47 -18.48 16.72 3.68
N PRO A 48 -17.58 16.78 2.69
CA PRO A 48 -16.76 15.65 2.31
C PRO A 48 -15.98 15.09 3.51
N ARG A 49 -15.77 13.79 3.51
CA ARG A 49 -15.02 13.08 4.57
C ARG A 49 -14.13 12.02 3.97
N VAL A 50 -13.01 11.76 4.61
CA VAL A 50 -12.17 10.60 4.31
C VAL A 50 -12.60 9.44 5.20
N GLN A 51 -12.92 8.31 4.58
CA GLN A 51 -13.23 7.06 5.26
C GLN A 51 -12.06 6.09 5.11
N SER A 52 -11.86 5.24 6.10
CA SER A 52 -10.86 4.17 6.09
C SER A 52 -11.48 2.87 6.61
N ARG A 53 -11.02 1.74 6.09
CA ARG A 53 -11.40 0.40 6.60
C ARG A 53 -10.76 0.11 7.97
N ILE A 54 -9.62 0.73 8.25
CA ILE A 54 -8.86 0.59 9.50
C ILE A 54 -8.75 1.94 10.24
N ALA A 55 -8.48 1.90 11.55
CA ALA A 55 -8.27 3.12 12.31
C ALA A 55 -6.96 3.79 11.90
N GLN A 56 -7.04 4.95 11.21
CA GLN A 56 -5.86 5.69 10.74
C GLN A 56 -5.76 7.10 11.29
N PHE A 57 -6.90 7.75 11.56
CA PHE A 57 -6.93 9.17 11.89
C PHE A 57 -6.99 9.36 13.41
N LYS A 58 -5.84 9.45 14.08
CA LYS A 58 -5.80 9.53 15.57
C LYS A 58 -6.69 8.46 16.21
N GLY A 59 -6.62 7.22 15.71
CA GLY A 59 -7.47 6.10 16.14
C GLY A 59 -8.88 6.04 15.56
N LYS A 60 -9.27 6.96 14.66
CA LYS A 60 -10.60 7.00 14.03
C LYS A 60 -10.60 6.43 12.62
N LYS A 61 -11.75 5.89 12.20
CA LYS A 61 -12.01 5.41 10.82
C LYS A 61 -12.48 6.50 9.86
N VAL A 62 -12.86 7.67 10.38
CA VAL A 62 -13.41 8.77 9.58
C VAL A 62 -12.76 10.09 10.01
N LEU A 63 -12.33 10.85 9.01
CA LEU A 63 -11.85 12.23 9.14
C LEU A 63 -12.78 13.16 8.36
N HIS A 64 -13.31 14.19 9.01
CA HIS A 64 -14.12 15.21 8.34
C HIS A 64 -13.20 16.29 7.77
N ILE A 65 -13.40 16.62 6.49
CA ILE A 65 -12.63 17.67 5.80
C ILE A 65 -13.30 19.00 6.12
N LYS A 66 -12.53 19.97 6.62
CA LYS A 66 -13.05 21.32 6.92
C LYS A 66 -13.31 22.08 5.61
N GLN A 67 -14.22 23.07 5.64
CA GLN A 67 -14.45 23.95 4.47
C GLN A 67 -13.20 24.67 3.98
N SER A 68 -12.30 24.99 4.91
CA SER A 68 -11.04 25.67 4.62
C SER A 68 -10.00 24.75 3.96
N GLU A 69 -10.26 23.45 3.89
CA GLU A 69 -9.32 22.44 3.41
C GLU A 69 -9.70 21.94 2.01
N SER A 70 -8.71 21.70 1.16
CA SER A 70 -8.93 21.21 -0.21
C SER A 70 -9.18 19.70 -0.21
N ILE A 71 -10.34 19.29 -0.74
CA ILE A 71 -10.69 17.88 -0.96
C ILE A 71 -9.66 17.18 -1.86
N VAL A 72 -9.11 17.91 -2.85
CA VAL A 72 -8.14 17.39 -3.80
C VAL A 72 -6.89 16.87 -3.08
N VAL A 73 -6.42 17.59 -2.06
CA VAL A 73 -5.27 17.16 -1.25
C VAL A 73 -5.55 15.82 -0.55
N TYR A 74 -6.76 15.63 -0.02
CA TYR A 74 -7.13 14.36 0.60
C TYR A 74 -7.29 13.23 -0.42
N GLN A 75 -7.79 13.54 -1.61
CA GLN A 75 -7.88 12.58 -2.70
C GLN A 75 -6.49 12.10 -3.12
N GLU A 76 -5.54 13.02 -3.31
CA GLU A 76 -4.13 12.69 -3.63
C GLU A 76 -3.50 11.80 -2.56
N ARG A 77 -3.71 12.10 -1.27
CA ARG A 77 -3.21 11.28 -0.15
C ARG A 77 -3.81 9.86 -0.17
N CYS A 78 -5.09 9.74 -0.49
CA CYS A 78 -5.74 8.44 -0.66
C CYS A 78 -5.17 7.69 -1.87
N ASP A 79 -4.96 8.37 -2.99
CA ASP A 79 -4.44 7.76 -4.22
C ASP A 79 -3.00 7.26 -4.04
N ARG A 80 -2.15 8.04 -3.35
CA ARG A 80 -0.81 7.59 -2.92
C ARG A 80 -0.89 6.34 -2.06
N GLY A 81 -1.75 6.34 -1.04
CA GLY A 81 -1.90 5.18 -0.15
C GLY A 81 -2.43 3.93 -0.87
N GLN A 82 -3.31 4.09 -1.86
CA GLN A 82 -3.77 2.98 -2.71
C GLN A 82 -2.65 2.47 -3.63
N ARG A 83 -1.79 3.35 -4.15
CA ARG A 83 -0.62 2.94 -4.95
C ARG A 83 0.37 2.17 -4.09
N ILE A 84 0.76 2.70 -2.93
CA ILE A 84 1.63 2.01 -1.97
C ILE A 84 1.07 0.63 -1.62
N GLY A 85 -0.22 0.55 -1.24
CA GLY A 85 -0.84 -0.74 -0.89
C GLY A 85 -0.89 -1.75 -2.05
N ARG A 86 -0.91 -1.32 -3.31
CA ARG A 86 -0.80 -2.22 -4.47
C ARG A 86 0.63 -2.70 -4.68
N LEU A 87 1.60 -1.82 -4.53
CA LEU A 87 3.02 -2.15 -4.65
C LEU A 87 3.46 -3.11 -3.55
N GLN A 88 3.08 -2.85 -2.29
CA GLN A 88 3.36 -3.73 -1.15
C GLN A 88 2.83 -5.16 -1.39
N LYS A 89 1.58 -5.29 -1.84
CA LYS A 89 1.02 -6.61 -2.18
C LYS A 89 1.77 -7.32 -3.31
N ARG A 90 2.37 -6.57 -4.24
CA ARG A 90 3.18 -7.15 -5.32
C ARG A 90 4.54 -7.59 -4.78
N ALA A 91 5.16 -6.78 -3.93
CA ALA A 91 6.40 -7.10 -3.22
C ALA A 91 6.22 -8.38 -2.38
N GLU A 92 5.18 -8.46 -1.54
CA GLU A 92 4.85 -9.66 -0.74
C GLU A 92 4.74 -10.94 -1.59
N ARG A 93 4.15 -10.84 -2.79
CA ARG A 93 4.04 -11.99 -3.72
C ARG A 93 5.39 -12.39 -4.29
N ILE A 94 6.29 -11.44 -4.57
CA ILE A 94 7.63 -11.72 -5.08
C ILE A 94 8.50 -12.31 -3.97
N GLU A 95 8.44 -11.77 -2.76
CA GLU A 95 9.09 -12.34 -1.58
C GLU A 95 8.64 -13.78 -1.33
N ALA A 96 7.34 -14.06 -1.40
CA ALA A 96 6.82 -15.41 -1.27
C ALA A 96 7.40 -16.37 -2.34
N LYS A 97 7.56 -15.91 -3.59
CA LYS A 97 8.19 -16.71 -4.66
C LYS A 97 9.68 -16.95 -4.41
N LEU A 98 10.40 -15.93 -3.93
CA LEU A 98 11.82 -16.04 -3.57
C LEU A 98 12.03 -17.05 -2.43
N ASN A 99 11.19 -16.97 -1.38
CA ASN A 99 11.22 -17.88 -0.24
C ASN A 99 10.89 -19.33 -0.64
N ALA A 100 9.85 -19.53 -1.45
CA ALA A 100 9.51 -20.86 -1.97
C ALA A 100 10.65 -21.48 -2.79
N SER A 101 11.32 -20.68 -3.63
CA SER A 101 12.48 -21.13 -4.42
C SER A 101 13.69 -21.47 -3.55
N SER A 102 13.88 -20.76 -2.43
CA SER A 102 14.95 -21.01 -1.46
C SER A 102 14.73 -22.32 -0.70
N ASN A 103 13.51 -22.57 -0.25
CA ASN A 103 13.15 -23.79 0.49
C ASN A 103 13.25 -25.04 -0.41
N ALA A 104 12.85 -24.92 -1.68
CA ALA A 104 13.00 -26.00 -2.65
C ALA A 104 14.48 -26.38 -2.90
N ALA A 105 15.38 -25.39 -2.93
CA ALA A 105 16.81 -25.63 -3.09
C ALA A 105 17.43 -26.33 -1.86
N GLN A 106 17.01 -25.97 -0.65
CA GLN A 106 17.48 -26.63 0.58
C GLN A 106 17.00 -28.09 0.70
N ALA A 107 15.77 -28.37 0.31
CA ALA A 107 15.23 -29.73 0.30
C ALA A 107 15.97 -30.66 -0.67
N LEU A 108 16.49 -30.15 -1.78
CA LEU A 108 17.29 -30.91 -2.75
C LEU A 108 18.72 -31.21 -2.25
N MET A 109 19.32 -30.33 -1.44
CA MET A 109 20.67 -30.54 -0.89
C MET A 109 20.70 -31.40 0.38
N GLY A 110 19.60 -31.47 1.13
CA GLY A 110 19.47 -32.35 2.30
C GLY A 110 19.08 -33.80 1.96
N ALA A 111 18.88 -34.13 0.69
CA ALA A 111 18.42 -35.45 0.22
C ALA A 111 19.51 -36.23 -0.55
N GLN A 112 20.79 -35.88 -0.38
CA GLN A 112 21.89 -36.69 -0.89
C GLN A 112 22.31 -37.75 0.17
N PRO A 113 22.44 -39.03 -0.21
CA PRO A 113 22.73 -40.15 0.70
C PRO A 113 24.15 -40.09 1.29
#